data_AF-A0A1E4JQQ2-F1
#
_entry.id   AF-A0A1E4JQQ2-F1
#
_cell.length_a   1.000
_cell.length_b   1.000
_cell.length_c   1.000
_cell.angle_alpha   90.00
_cell.angle_beta   90.00
_cell.angle_gamma   90.00
#
_symmetry.space_group_name_H-M   'P 1'
#
loop_
_entity.id
_entity.type
_entity.pdbx_description
1 polymer ?
#
loop_
_entity_poly.entity_id
_entity_poly.type
_entity_poly.pdbx_seq_one_letter_code
_entity_poly.pdbx_strand_id
1 'polypeptide(L)'
;MPPHDPDTPPASDRRAFDGVSHGYAPNGPAAPPPPVPLEDIVRDVVDNLSTTARAELALLEARGALAGHGVKWASAWGFVAACALLVAMLAVAFGAILVLAPHVGPLLATLIVFASLIALAGFAGWRAKVSVGDVRTALRRDLMHEGDDD
;
A
#
# COMPACT_ATOMS: atom_id res chain seq x y z
N MET A 1 -61.53 24.90 15.87
CA MET A 1 -60.85 23.60 15.86
C MET A 1 -61.91 22.52 15.66
N PRO A 2 -62.06 21.96 14.45
CA PRO A 2 -62.87 20.78 14.18
C PRO A 2 -62.08 19.46 14.40
N PRO A 3 -62.76 18.32 14.62
CA PRO A 3 -62.19 17.10 15.22
C PRO A 3 -61.47 16.16 14.22
N HIS A 4 -60.54 15.37 14.78
CA HIS A 4 -59.74 14.32 14.14
C HIS A 4 -60.55 13.02 14.03
N ASP A 5 -60.59 12.40 12.85
CA ASP A 5 -61.15 11.05 12.63
C ASP A 5 -59.99 10.02 12.57
N PRO A 6 -59.99 8.91 13.35
CA PRO A 6 -58.81 8.07 13.56
C PRO A 6 -58.82 6.69 12.86
N ASP A 7 -59.48 6.50 11.73
CA ASP A 7 -59.52 5.19 11.05
C ASP A 7 -59.26 5.27 9.53
N THR A 8 -57.99 5.47 9.15
CA THR A 8 -57.54 5.13 7.80
C THR A 8 -56.19 4.43 7.91
N PRO A 9 -56.08 3.12 7.63
CA PRO A 9 -54.80 2.44 7.67
C PRO A 9 -53.92 3.01 6.55
N PRO A 10 -52.64 3.37 6.84
CA PRO A 10 -51.74 3.83 5.80
C PRO A 10 -51.57 2.71 4.78
N ALA A 11 -51.91 3.01 3.53
CA ALA A 11 -51.66 2.10 2.42
C ALA A 11 -50.17 1.75 2.43
N SER A 12 -49.87 0.49 2.72
CA SER A 12 -48.52 -0.04 2.66
C SER A 12 -48.00 0.18 1.24
N ASP A 13 -46.98 1.03 1.12
CA ASP A 13 -46.27 1.36 -0.10
C ASP A 13 -45.53 0.12 -0.62
N ARG A 14 -46.28 -0.80 -1.22
CA ARG A 14 -45.75 -1.96 -1.90
C ARG A 14 -45.17 -1.48 -3.22
N ARG A 15 -43.84 -1.47 -3.26
CA ARG A 15 -42.93 -1.49 -4.44
C ARG A 15 -42.32 -0.13 -4.83
N ALA A 16 -41.51 0.42 -3.93
CA ALA A 16 -40.49 1.41 -4.27
C ALA A 16 -39.11 0.77 -4.59
N PHE A 17 -39.08 -0.50 -5.01
CA PHE A 17 -37.84 -1.21 -5.37
C PHE A 17 -37.80 -1.70 -6.82
N ASP A 18 -38.71 -1.25 -7.68
CA ASP A 18 -38.67 -1.55 -9.13
C ASP A 18 -37.97 -0.44 -9.93
N GLY A 19 -36.99 0.21 -9.29
CA GLY A 19 -36.13 1.21 -9.91
C GLY A 19 -34.98 0.55 -10.67
N VAL A 20 -35.29 -0.36 -11.59
CA VAL A 20 -34.35 -0.69 -12.66
C VAL A 20 -34.14 0.62 -13.43
N SER A 21 -32.90 1.12 -13.44
CA SER A 21 -32.53 2.32 -14.18
C SER A 21 -32.82 2.09 -15.67
N HIS A 22 -33.99 2.52 -16.12
CA HIS A 22 -34.30 2.62 -17.53
C HIS A 22 -33.32 3.64 -18.09
N GLY A 23 -32.41 3.17 -18.93
CA GLY A 23 -31.46 4.01 -19.66
C GLY A 23 -32.19 5.23 -20.21
N TYR A 24 -31.95 6.37 -19.57
CA TYR A 24 -32.51 7.66 -19.96
C TYR A 24 -31.87 8.04 -21.29
N ALA A 25 -32.62 7.83 -22.37
CA ALA A 25 -32.39 8.47 -23.66
C ALA A 25 -33.71 9.16 -24.07
N PRO A 26 -33.98 10.37 -23.57
CA PRO A 26 -35.24 11.11 -23.81
C PRO A 26 -35.49 11.43 -25.29
N ASN A 27 -34.53 11.16 -26.19
CA ASN A 27 -34.55 11.56 -27.60
C ASN A 27 -34.46 10.37 -28.59
N GLY A 28 -34.88 9.16 -28.21
CA GLY A 28 -34.79 7.98 -29.08
C GLY A 28 -33.33 7.53 -29.32
N PRO A 29 -33.08 6.55 -30.22
CA PRO A 29 -31.71 6.11 -30.55
C PRO A 29 -30.89 7.33 -30.98
N ALA A 30 -29.74 7.54 -30.34
CA ALA A 30 -28.85 8.63 -30.70
C ALA A 30 -28.59 8.59 -32.21
N ALA A 31 -28.86 9.70 -32.91
CA ALA A 31 -28.47 9.84 -34.31
C ALA A 31 -26.98 9.48 -34.41
N PRO A 32 -26.57 8.69 -35.43
CA PRO A 32 -25.17 8.30 -35.55
C PRO A 32 -24.32 9.57 -35.49
N PRO A 33 -23.32 9.61 -34.60
CA PRO A 33 -22.50 10.81 -34.44
C PRO A 33 -21.99 11.21 -35.83
N PRO A 34 -22.00 12.50 -36.18
CA PRO A 34 -21.43 12.96 -37.43
C PRO A 34 -20.01 12.39 -37.53
N PRO A 35 -19.54 11.97 -38.73
CA PRO A 35 -18.24 11.34 -38.89
C PRO A 35 -17.16 12.29 -38.40
N VAL A 36 -16.74 12.09 -37.15
CA VAL A 36 -15.67 12.81 -36.51
C VAL A 36 -14.37 12.22 -37.03
N PRO A 37 -13.40 13.07 -37.41
CA PRO A 37 -12.13 12.58 -37.92
C PRO A 37 -11.44 11.76 -36.82
N LEU A 38 -10.73 10.71 -37.23
CA LEU A 38 -10.11 9.75 -36.30
C LEU A 38 -9.11 10.45 -35.35
N GLU A 39 -8.48 11.53 -35.80
CA GLU A 39 -7.61 12.37 -34.98
C GLU A 39 -8.29 12.96 -33.75
N ASP A 40 -9.57 13.34 -33.85
CA ASP A 40 -10.33 13.91 -32.73
C ASP A 40 -10.74 12.83 -31.73
N ILE A 41 -11.07 11.63 -32.21
CA ILE A 41 -11.40 10.47 -31.37
C ILE A 41 -10.17 10.04 -30.55
N VAL A 42 -9.01 9.93 -31.20
CA VAL A 42 -7.76 9.56 -30.52
C VAL A 42 -7.38 10.62 -29.48
N ARG A 43 -7.60 11.91 -29.80
CA ARG A 43 -7.34 13.00 -28.87
C ARG A 43 -8.21 12.91 -27.62
N ASP A 44 -9.50 12.66 -27.80
CA ASP A 44 -10.46 12.58 -26.70
C ASP A 44 -10.15 11.38 -25.77
N VAL A 45 -9.76 10.23 -26.34
CA VAL A 45 -9.32 9.07 -25.54
C VAL A 45 -8.04 9.37 -24.76
N VAL A 46 -7.03 9.98 -25.41
CA VAL A 46 -5.78 10.35 -24.73
C VAL A 46 -6.04 11.36 -23.61
N ASP A 47 -6.88 12.36 -23.86
CA ASP A 47 -7.23 13.35 -22.86
C ASP A 47 -7.97 12.70 -21.69
N ASN A 48 -8.94 11.83 -21.94
CA ASN A 48 -9.69 11.13 -20.90
C ASN A 48 -8.80 10.17 -20.08
N LEU A 49 -7.88 9.44 -20.72
CA LEU A 49 -6.91 8.61 -19.99
C LEU A 49 -5.96 9.47 -19.14
N SER A 50 -5.56 10.64 -19.66
CA SER A 50 -4.69 11.56 -18.92
C SER A 50 -5.41 12.16 -17.70
N THR A 51 -6.70 12.46 -17.81
CA THR A 51 -7.49 13.02 -16.70
C THR A 51 -7.74 11.96 -15.64
N THR A 52 -8.04 10.72 -16.02
CA THR A 52 -8.16 9.58 -15.10
C THR A 52 -6.82 9.28 -14.41
N ALA A 53 -5.72 9.25 -15.14
CA ALA A 53 -4.39 9.04 -14.56
C ALA A 53 -4.01 10.14 -13.55
N ARG A 54 -4.33 11.40 -13.86
CA ARG A 54 -4.11 12.52 -12.93
C ARG A 54 -4.98 12.42 -11.67
N ALA A 55 -6.20 11.90 -11.78
CA ALA A 55 -7.08 11.68 -10.63
C ALA A 55 -6.54 10.59 -9.69
N GLU A 56 -6.03 9.49 -10.23
CA GLU A 56 -5.41 8.41 -9.44
C GLU A 56 -4.08 8.84 -8.81
N LEU A 57 -3.26 9.62 -9.54
CA LEU A 57 -2.05 10.22 -8.98
C LEU A 57 -2.38 11.17 -7.82
N ALA A 58 -3.45 11.97 -7.93
CA ALA A 58 -3.89 12.83 -6.85
C ALA A 58 -4.36 12.03 -5.61
N LEU A 59 -4.98 10.87 -5.81
CA LEU A 59 -5.34 9.95 -4.73
C LEU A 59 -4.11 9.31 -4.06
N LEU A 60 -3.12 8.90 -4.86
CA LEU A 60 -1.85 8.38 -4.37
C LEU A 60 -1.05 9.46 -3.62
N GLU A 61 -1.08 10.70 -4.08
CA GLU A 61 -0.44 11.83 -3.43
C GLU A 61 -1.13 12.17 -2.11
N ALA A 62 -2.46 12.16 -2.05
CA ALA A 62 -3.21 12.35 -0.80
C ALA A 62 -2.93 11.23 0.22
N ARG A 63 -2.91 9.95 -0.22
CA ARG A 63 -2.54 8.82 0.64
C ARG A 63 -1.06 8.84 1.02
N GLY A 64 -0.19 9.29 0.12
CA GLY A 64 1.23 9.49 0.34
C GLY A 64 1.52 10.59 1.35
N ALA A 65 0.75 11.69 1.32
CA ALA A 65 0.82 12.78 2.30
C ALA A 65 0.38 12.33 3.70
N LEU A 66 -0.67 11.50 3.79
CA LEU A 66 -1.12 10.86 5.03
C LEU A 66 -0.09 9.84 5.56
N ALA A 67 0.47 9.01 4.68
CA ALA A 67 1.56 8.09 5.04
C ALA A 67 2.82 8.86 5.49
N GLY A 68 3.12 10.00 4.86
CA GLY A 68 4.26 10.85 5.19
C GLY A 68 4.26 11.36 6.63
N HIS A 69 3.07 11.60 7.22
CA HIS A 69 2.95 12.01 8.61
C HIS A 69 3.23 10.89 9.62
N GLY A 70 2.91 9.64 9.28
CA GLY A 70 3.32 8.48 10.08
C GLY A 70 4.79 8.11 9.87
N VAL A 71 5.28 8.25 8.63
CA VAL A 71 6.65 7.91 8.24
C VAL A 71 7.68 8.75 8.99
N LYS A 72 7.46 10.06 9.20
CA LYS A 72 8.41 10.90 9.95
C LYS A 72 8.55 10.49 11.42
N TRP A 73 7.47 10.02 12.05
CA TRP A 73 7.49 9.61 13.46
C TRP A 73 8.05 8.19 13.58
N ALA A 74 7.63 7.29 12.68
CA ALA A 74 8.17 5.94 12.60
C ALA A 74 9.68 5.94 12.26
N SER A 75 10.15 6.85 11.40
CA SER A 75 11.57 6.98 11.07
C SER A 75 12.38 7.53 12.23
N ALA A 76 11.82 8.47 13.02
CA ALA A 76 12.47 8.97 14.23
C ALA A 76 12.68 7.84 15.26
N TRP A 77 11.64 7.05 15.54
CA TRP A 77 11.78 5.89 16.44
C TRP A 77 12.65 4.79 15.86
N GLY A 78 12.59 4.57 14.55
CA GLY A 78 13.47 3.64 13.85
C GLY A 78 14.94 4.03 13.98
N PHE A 79 15.25 5.33 13.86
CA PHE A 79 16.61 5.85 14.06
C PHE A 79 17.09 5.67 15.51
N VAL A 80 16.25 6.01 16.49
CA VAL A 80 16.56 5.80 17.90
C VAL A 80 16.81 4.32 18.19
N ALA A 81 15.95 3.43 17.69
CA ALA A 81 16.13 1.99 17.83
C ALA A 81 17.41 1.50 17.15
N ALA A 82 17.76 2.01 15.97
CA ALA A 82 19.01 1.68 15.28
C ALA A 82 20.24 2.12 16.08
N CYS A 83 20.25 3.34 16.61
CA CYS A 83 21.31 3.80 17.52
C CYS A 83 21.42 2.93 18.77
N ALA A 84 20.30 2.61 19.42
CA ALA A 84 20.28 1.73 20.58
C ALA A 84 20.81 0.33 20.24
N LEU A 85 20.48 -0.21 19.07
CA LEU A 85 20.98 -1.49 18.58
C LEU A 85 22.51 -1.45 18.38
N LEU A 86 23.06 -0.36 17.84
CA LEU A 86 24.52 -0.20 17.70
C LEU A 86 25.22 -0.18 19.06
N VAL A 87 24.68 0.56 20.02
CA VAL A 87 25.21 0.59 21.40
C VAL A 87 25.12 -0.80 22.05
N ALA A 88 24.01 -1.50 21.86
CA ALA A 88 23.85 -2.87 22.37
C ALA A 88 24.85 -3.84 21.72
N MET A 89 25.08 -3.76 20.41
CA MET A 89 26.09 -4.55 19.71
C MET A 89 27.49 -4.30 20.26
N LEU A 90 27.82 -3.03 20.53
CA LEU A 90 29.09 -2.66 21.14
C LEU A 90 29.23 -3.24 22.56
N ALA A 91 28.18 -3.17 23.37
CA ALA A 91 28.15 -3.74 24.71
C ALA A 91 28.31 -5.28 24.68
N VAL A 92 27.63 -5.96 23.75
CA VAL A 92 27.81 -7.40 23.52
C VAL A 92 29.24 -7.72 23.13
N ALA A 93 29.87 -6.91 22.27
CA ALA A 93 31.25 -7.11 21.86
C ALA A 93 32.21 -7.01 23.06
N PHE A 94 32.10 -5.94 23.87
CA PHE A 94 32.93 -5.77 25.06
C PHE A 94 32.70 -6.88 26.08
N GLY A 95 31.45 -7.24 26.37
CA GLY A 95 31.11 -8.32 27.30
C GLY A 95 31.68 -9.66 26.87
N ALA A 96 31.55 -10.00 25.58
CA ALA A 96 32.07 -11.24 25.03
C ALA A 96 33.62 -11.27 25.07
N ILE A 97 34.28 -10.15 24.76
CA ILE A 97 35.75 -10.05 24.84
C ILE A 97 36.22 -10.27 26.29
N LEU A 98 35.58 -9.64 27.28
CA LEU A 98 35.96 -9.79 28.70
C LEU A 98 35.85 -11.24 29.19
N VAL A 99 34.83 -11.97 28.74
CA VAL A 99 34.62 -13.38 29.08
C VAL A 99 35.65 -14.30 28.40
N LEU A 100 35.95 -14.04 27.13
CA LEU A 100 36.84 -14.91 26.34
C LEU A 100 38.32 -14.61 26.54
N ALA A 101 38.68 -13.37 26.88
CA ALA A 101 40.06 -12.94 27.10
C ALA A 101 40.88 -13.87 28.01
N PRO A 102 40.39 -14.33 29.19
CA PRO A 102 41.16 -15.23 30.04
C PRO A 102 41.30 -16.67 29.48
N HIS A 103 40.50 -17.08 28.50
CA HIS A 103 40.52 -18.45 27.97
C HIS A 103 41.39 -18.59 26.72
N VAL A 104 41.29 -17.65 25.79
CA VAL A 104 41.91 -17.76 24.45
C VAL A 104 42.83 -16.58 24.11
N GLY A 105 42.99 -15.64 25.04
CA GLY A 105 43.76 -14.42 24.83
C GLY A 105 42.97 -13.32 24.08
N PRO A 106 43.37 -12.04 24.23
CA PRO A 106 42.56 -10.91 23.77
C PRO A 106 42.38 -10.84 22.24
N LEU A 107 43.42 -11.15 21.47
CA LEU A 107 43.38 -11.08 20.01
C LEU A 107 42.46 -12.14 19.40
N LEU A 108 42.46 -13.36 19.94
CA LEU A 108 41.61 -14.43 19.44
C LEU A 108 40.14 -14.19 19.84
N ALA A 109 39.92 -13.61 21.02
CA ALA A 109 38.60 -13.21 21.50
C ALA A 109 37.92 -12.21 20.56
N THR A 110 38.61 -11.14 20.15
CA THR A 110 38.03 -10.14 19.24
C THR A 110 37.68 -10.75 17.88
N LEU A 111 38.50 -11.66 17.36
CA LEU A 111 38.26 -12.33 16.09
C LEU A 111 37.02 -13.25 16.12
N ILE A 112 36.84 -14.01 17.21
CA ILE A 112 35.65 -14.86 17.40
C ILE A 112 34.38 -14.02 17.51
N VAL A 113 34.43 -12.96 18.31
CA VAL A 113 33.29 -12.05 18.49
C VAL A 113 32.94 -11.34 17.18
N PHE A 114 33.95 -10.86 16.45
CA PHE A 114 33.73 -10.24 15.15
C PHE A 114 33.06 -11.21 14.16
N ALA A 115 33.56 -12.45 14.08
CA ALA A 115 32.99 -13.47 13.21
C ALA A 115 31.52 -13.80 13.58
N SER A 116 31.19 -13.88 14.87
CA SER A 116 29.83 -14.14 15.32
C SER A 116 28.88 -12.97 15.04
N LEU A 117 29.33 -11.72 15.21
CA LEU A 117 28.54 -10.54 14.87
C LEU A 117 28.32 -10.42 13.36
N ILE A 118 29.31 -10.76 12.53
CA ILE A 118 29.13 -10.84 11.07
C ILE A 118 28.11 -11.93 10.71
N ALA A 119 28.21 -13.11 11.31
CA ALA A 119 27.26 -14.19 11.05
C ALA A 119 25.82 -13.76 11.43
N LEU A 120 25.66 -13.10 12.58
CA LEU A 120 24.37 -12.59 13.04
C LEU A 120 23.83 -11.48 12.13
N ALA A 121 24.68 -10.54 11.72
CA ALA A 121 24.31 -9.47 10.80
C ALA A 121 23.94 -10.02 9.42
N GLY A 122 24.68 -11.00 8.91
CA GLY A 122 24.36 -11.72 7.68
C GLY A 122 23.02 -12.44 7.76
N PHE A 123 22.76 -13.12 8.89
CA PHE A 123 21.48 -13.79 9.13
C PHE A 123 20.31 -12.79 9.20
N ALA A 124 20.47 -11.69 9.94
CA ALA A 124 19.46 -10.64 10.03
C ALA A 124 19.20 -9.99 8.66
N GLY A 125 20.25 -9.68 7.90
CA GLY A 125 20.14 -9.15 6.54
C GLY A 125 19.49 -10.11 5.56
N TRP A 126 19.78 -11.41 5.67
CA TRP A 126 19.11 -12.44 4.87
C TRP A 126 17.63 -12.55 5.21
N ARG A 127 17.27 -12.58 6.50
CA ARG A 127 15.86 -12.59 6.95
C ARG A 127 15.08 -11.37 6.45
N ALA A 128 15.69 -10.19 6.48
CA ALA A 128 15.10 -8.97 5.94
C ALA A 128 14.96 -9.02 4.40
N LYS A 129 15.92 -9.62 3.69
CA LYS A 129 15.82 -9.80 2.23
C LYS A 129 14.72 -10.79 1.84
N VAL A 130 14.54 -11.87 2.59
CA VAL A 130 13.48 -12.85 2.34
C VAL A 130 12.11 -12.21 2.46
N SER A 131 11.86 -11.42 3.51
CA SER A 131 10.56 -10.75 3.67
C SER A 131 10.24 -9.76 2.55
N VAL A 132 11.25 -9.03 2.04
CA VAL A 132 11.08 -8.13 0.89
C VAL A 132 10.90 -8.91 -0.43
N GLY A 133 11.57 -10.06 -0.56
CA GLY A 133 11.44 -10.97 -1.68
C GLY A 133 10.02 -11.51 -1.84
N ASP A 134 9.37 -11.88 -0.73
CA ASP A 134 7.99 -12.38 -0.73
C ASP A 134 7.00 -11.32 -1.22
N VAL A 135 7.10 -10.08 -0.75
CA VAL A 135 6.23 -8.98 -1.21
C VAL A 135 6.43 -8.70 -2.71
N ARG A 136 7.69 -8.68 -3.17
CA ARG A 136 8.01 -8.44 -4.57
C ARG A 136 7.58 -9.58 -5.48
N THR A 137 7.67 -10.82 -5.01
CA THR A 137 7.24 -12.00 -5.78
C THR A 137 5.72 -12.11 -5.82
N ALA A 138 5.01 -11.75 -4.75
CA ALA A 138 3.56 -11.64 -4.74
C ALA A 138 3.07 -10.59 -5.74
N LEU A 139 3.64 -9.37 -5.71
CA LEU A 139 3.31 -8.31 -6.66
C LEU A 139 3.65 -8.69 -8.11
N ARG A 140 4.82 -9.31 -8.33
CA ARG A 140 5.21 -9.77 -9.67
C ARG A 140 4.26 -10.83 -10.20
N ARG A 141 3.79 -11.76 -9.36
CA ARG A 141 2.84 -12.80 -9.77
C ARG A 141 1.51 -12.19 -10.18
N ASP A 142 1.01 -11.24 -9.39
CA ASP A 142 -0.22 -10.49 -9.65
C ASP A 142 -0.16 -9.79 -11.03
N LEU A 143 0.92 -9.05 -11.30
CA LEU A 143 1.13 -8.35 -12.57
C LEU A 143 1.28 -9.26 -13.80
N MET A 144 1.64 -10.53 -13.63
CA MET A 144 1.83 -11.47 -14.74
C MET A 144 0.60 -12.36 -14.98
N HIS A 145 -0.34 -12.44 -14.03
CA HIS A 145 -1.58 -13.20 -14.21
C HIS A 145 -2.69 -12.37 -14.88
N GLU A 146 -2.61 -11.04 -14.80
CA GLU A 146 -3.57 -10.13 -15.44
C GLU A 146 -3.47 -10.09 -16.99
N GLY A 147 -2.44 -10.71 -17.58
CA GLY A 147 -2.17 -10.65 -19.03
C GLY A 147 -2.44 -11.95 -19.81
N ASP A 148 -2.84 -13.04 -19.13
CA ASP A 148 -3.10 -14.35 -19.75
C ASP A 148 -4.62 -14.63 -19.93
N ASP A 149 -5.49 -13.71 -19.51
CA ASP A 149 -6.96 -13.79 -19.64
C ASP A 149 -7.49 -12.98 -20.85
N ASP A 150 -6.87 -13.11 -22.03
CA ASP A 150 -7.40 -12.66 -23.34
C ASP A 150 -7.15 -13.69 -24.46
#